data_AF-A0A167C7G2-F1
#
_entry.id   AF-A0A167C7G2-F1
#
_cell.length_a   1.000
_cell.length_b   1.000
_cell.length_c   1.000
_cell.angle_alpha   90.00
_cell.angle_beta   90.00
_cell.angle_gamma   90.00
#
_symmetry.space_group_name_H-M   'P 1'
#
loop_
_entity.id
_entity.type
_entity.pdbx_description
1 polymer ?
#
loop_
_entity_poly.entity_id
_entity_poly.type
_entity_poly.pdbx_seq_one_letter_code
_entity_poly.pdbx_strand_id
1 'polypeptide(L)'
;MRASAEQAVMSCAIAQGRVWHQRLQPFTHRFDYPLWMVWCDLEKIDELLGRHWAWGRAWRPVTFRDRDYLDDRCVPLAEKVQQKAATLGLDWSRGRTFMLGQWRTFGSLFNPLVLYLHFPEGQSQPDSMIAEVQNTPWRERHFYPLTFSCGDNDALVVDHPKAFHVSPFLPMLLQYHWDLHVALPDLRIGLEDRENQVPVFKAGVKLQLFASEPAMMGKGIFRFGAQGLATLKRIYWQAFKLWRKGAVFHGHPAGKRDECDQGNRE
;
A
#
# COMPACT_ATOMS: atom_id res chain seq x y z
N MET A 1 25.84 28.63 16.85
CA MET A 1 24.62 27.90 17.26
C MET A 1 23.46 28.33 16.38
N ARG A 2 23.19 27.60 15.29
CA ARG A 2 21.92 27.67 14.57
C ARG A 2 21.17 26.40 14.93
N ALA A 3 20.05 26.53 15.63
CA ALA A 3 19.11 25.44 15.81
C ALA A 3 18.73 24.95 14.41
N SER A 4 19.11 23.70 14.08
CA SER A 4 18.59 23.02 12.90
C SER A 4 17.09 22.92 13.12
N ALA A 5 16.30 23.64 12.33
CA ALA A 5 14.87 23.44 12.32
C ALA A 5 14.62 22.02 11.82
N GLU A 6 14.36 21.09 12.73
CA GLU A 6 13.77 19.79 12.43
C GLU A 6 12.60 20.05 11.49
N GLN A 7 12.70 19.58 10.25
CA GLN A 7 11.57 19.61 9.33
C GLN A 7 10.50 18.69 9.92
N ALA A 8 9.49 19.29 10.56
CA ALA A 8 8.39 18.56 11.13
C ALA A 8 7.67 17.77 10.01
N VAL A 9 7.68 16.45 10.13
CA VAL A 9 6.93 15.55 9.25
C VAL A 9 5.47 15.98 9.24
N MET A 10 4.89 16.18 8.04
CA MET A 10 3.49 16.58 7.91
C MET A 10 2.59 15.50 8.52
N SER A 11 1.79 15.86 9.53
CA SER A 11 0.88 14.93 10.21
C SER A 11 -0.16 14.33 9.26
N CYS A 12 -0.80 15.16 8.44
CA CYS A 12 -1.88 14.72 7.55
C CYS A 12 -1.76 15.43 6.20
N ALA A 13 -1.75 14.65 5.11
CA ALA A 13 -1.61 15.18 3.77
C ALA A 13 -2.42 14.36 2.76
N ILE A 14 -2.74 15.02 1.65
CA ILE A 14 -3.36 14.41 0.49
C ILE A 14 -2.25 14.07 -0.51
N ALA A 15 -2.03 12.79 -0.76
CA ALA A 15 -1.00 12.30 -1.66
C ALA A 15 -1.55 12.18 -3.09
N GLN A 16 -0.94 12.88 -4.04
CA GLN A 16 -1.34 12.87 -5.45
C GLN A 16 -0.17 12.50 -6.35
N GLY A 17 -0.43 11.66 -7.36
CA GLY A 17 0.59 11.34 -8.35
C GLY A 17 0.17 10.24 -9.30
N ARG A 18 1.09 9.32 -9.59
CA ARG A 18 0.88 8.25 -10.57
C ARG A 18 1.45 6.92 -10.09
N VAL A 19 0.73 5.87 -10.40
CA VAL A 19 1.24 4.49 -10.38
C VAL A 19 1.56 4.08 -11.80
N TRP A 20 2.71 3.46 -12.01
CA TRP A 20 3.09 2.90 -13.29
C TRP A 20 3.55 1.47 -13.12
N HIS A 21 3.34 0.68 -14.16
CA HIS A 21 3.76 -0.71 -14.24
C HIS A 21 4.33 -0.95 -15.63
N GLN A 22 5.42 -1.68 -15.69
CA GLN A 22 6.11 -2.07 -16.90
C GLN A 22 6.51 -3.53 -16.77
N ARG A 23 5.84 -4.39 -17.52
CA ARG A 23 6.28 -5.77 -17.73
C ARG A 23 7.24 -5.79 -18.92
N LEU A 24 8.39 -6.41 -18.78
CA LEU A 24 9.44 -6.48 -19.81
C LEU A 24 9.42 -7.81 -20.55
N GLN A 25 8.95 -8.90 -19.92
CA GLN A 25 8.85 -10.22 -20.55
C GLN A 25 7.49 -10.92 -20.27
N PRO A 26 6.97 -11.74 -21.20
CA PRO A 26 7.48 -12.05 -22.54
C PRO A 26 7.17 -10.97 -23.59
N PHE A 27 6.38 -9.95 -23.24
CA PHE A 27 6.09 -8.78 -24.07
C PHE A 27 6.15 -7.51 -23.24
N THR A 28 6.65 -6.43 -23.85
CA THR A 28 6.68 -5.12 -23.21
C THR A 28 5.26 -4.57 -23.09
N HIS A 29 4.76 -4.45 -21.85
CA HIS A 29 3.48 -3.81 -21.58
C HIS A 29 3.66 -2.79 -20.46
N ARG A 30 3.44 -1.52 -20.80
CA ARG A 30 3.50 -0.40 -19.86
C ARG A 30 2.11 0.22 -19.70
N PHE A 31 1.75 0.52 -18.47
CA PHE A 31 0.59 1.32 -18.16
C PHE A 31 0.89 2.25 -17.00
N ASP A 32 0.28 3.43 -17.02
CA ASP A 32 0.37 4.39 -15.95
C ASP A 32 -1.00 5.03 -15.69
N TYR A 33 -1.33 5.19 -14.41
CA TYR A 33 -2.62 5.68 -13.96
C TYR A 33 -2.44 6.75 -12.89
N PRO A 34 -3.29 7.78 -12.88
CA PRO A 34 -3.33 8.70 -11.76
C PRO A 34 -3.68 7.93 -10.48
N LEU A 35 -2.96 8.25 -9.41
CA LEU A 35 -3.16 7.67 -8.09
C LEU A 35 -3.37 8.80 -7.08
N TRP A 36 -4.29 8.57 -6.16
CA TRP A 36 -4.55 9.43 -5.02
C TRP A 36 -4.62 8.56 -3.78
N MET A 37 -3.95 8.99 -2.72
CA MET A 37 -3.90 8.32 -1.42
C MET A 37 -3.97 9.36 -0.31
N VAL A 38 -4.22 8.91 0.91
CA VAL A 38 -4.19 9.72 2.12
C VAL A 38 -2.94 9.36 2.90
N TRP A 39 -2.14 10.38 3.24
CA TRP A 39 -1.06 10.29 4.22
C TRP A 39 -1.60 10.79 5.56
N CYS A 40 -1.59 9.95 6.59
CA CYS A 40 -2.16 10.31 7.88
C CYS A 40 -1.38 9.67 9.02
N ASP A 41 -0.99 10.47 10.00
CA ASP A 41 -0.64 10.02 11.35
C ASP A 41 -1.84 9.27 11.93
N LEU A 42 -1.63 8.02 12.34
CA LEU A 42 -2.71 7.14 12.81
C LEU A 42 -3.40 7.68 14.06
N GLU A 43 -2.72 8.51 14.86
CA GLU A 43 -3.33 9.14 16.04
C GLU A 43 -4.20 10.35 15.68
N LYS A 44 -4.07 10.89 14.46
CA LYS A 44 -4.75 12.11 14.00
C LYS A 44 -5.82 11.86 12.94
N ILE A 45 -6.28 10.62 12.81
CA ILE A 45 -7.35 10.25 11.86
C ILE A 45 -8.61 11.08 12.10
N ASP A 46 -9.06 11.18 13.35
CA ASP A 46 -10.28 11.92 13.69
C ASP A 46 -10.14 13.43 13.47
N GLU A 47 -8.94 13.97 13.72
CA GLU A 47 -8.61 15.36 13.40
C GLU A 47 -8.74 15.60 11.88
N LEU A 48 -8.17 14.72 11.05
CA LEU A 48 -8.26 14.80 9.59
C LEU A 48 -9.72 14.69 9.10
N LEU A 49 -10.48 13.74 9.65
CA LEU A 49 -11.90 13.56 9.29
C LEU A 49 -12.73 14.82 9.64
N GLY A 50 -12.41 15.50 10.74
CA GLY A 50 -13.06 16.73 11.17
C GLY A 50 -12.81 17.94 10.27
N ARG A 51 -11.78 17.91 9.41
CA ARG A 51 -11.41 19.05 8.54
C ARG A 51 -12.38 19.28 7.38
N HIS A 52 -13.18 18.30 6.99
CA HIS A 52 -14.07 18.43 5.83
C HIS A 52 -15.39 17.65 6.02
N TRP A 53 -16.53 18.32 5.84
CA TRP A 53 -17.88 17.75 6.07
C TRP A 53 -18.20 16.46 5.29
N ALA A 54 -17.55 16.28 4.14
CA ALA A 54 -17.71 15.10 3.28
C ALA A 54 -16.83 13.91 3.71
N TRP A 55 -16.08 14.02 4.80
CA TRP A 55 -15.24 12.98 5.38
C TRP A 55 -15.84 12.56 6.74
N GLY A 56 -15.71 11.29 7.10
CA GLY A 56 -16.15 10.83 8.42
C GLY A 56 -16.00 9.33 8.65
N ARG A 57 -16.38 8.88 9.86
CA ARG A 57 -16.47 7.44 10.20
C ARG A 57 -17.81 6.81 9.77
N ALA A 58 -18.87 7.62 9.73
CA ALA A 58 -20.18 7.26 9.22
C ALA A 58 -20.29 7.45 7.70
N TRP A 59 -21.42 7.07 7.10
CA TRP A 59 -21.62 7.20 5.66
C TRP A 59 -21.48 8.66 5.21
N ARG A 60 -20.43 8.91 4.43
CA ARG A 60 -20.02 10.19 3.82
C ARG A 60 -19.36 9.89 2.47
N PRO A 61 -19.17 10.89 1.58
CA PRO A 61 -18.44 10.68 0.34
C PRO A 61 -17.06 10.05 0.53
N VAL A 62 -16.31 10.44 1.58
CA VAL A 62 -15.11 9.73 2.02
C VAL A 62 -15.35 9.16 3.41
N THR A 63 -15.10 7.87 3.59
CA THR A 63 -15.31 7.18 4.86
C THR A 63 -14.05 6.44 5.30
N PHE A 64 -13.69 6.58 6.56
CA PHE A 64 -12.65 5.78 7.19
C PHE A 64 -13.28 4.77 8.15
N ARG A 65 -12.86 3.50 8.09
CA ARG A 65 -13.24 2.47 9.05
C ARG A 65 -12.02 1.62 9.38
N ASP A 66 -11.75 1.44 10.67
CA ASP A 66 -10.58 0.65 11.11
C ASP A 66 -10.62 -0.81 10.63
N ARG A 67 -11.82 -1.37 10.48
CA ARG A 67 -12.05 -2.74 9.95
C ARG A 67 -11.65 -2.93 8.49
N ASP A 68 -11.43 -1.84 7.75
CA ASP A 68 -11.07 -1.91 6.33
C ASP A 68 -9.60 -2.31 6.12
N TYR A 69 -8.78 -2.24 7.18
CA TYR A 69 -7.33 -2.38 7.11
C TYR A 69 -6.80 -3.39 8.13
N LEU A 70 -5.71 -4.10 7.81
CA LEU A 70 -5.13 -5.21 8.57
C LEU A 70 -6.05 -6.42 8.81
N ASP A 71 -7.12 -6.24 9.58
CA ASP A 71 -8.13 -7.23 9.95
C ASP A 71 -9.53 -6.58 10.04
N ASP A 72 -10.56 -7.36 10.35
CA ASP A 72 -11.96 -6.93 10.43
C ASP A 72 -12.39 -6.41 11.82
N ARG A 73 -11.47 -6.38 12.80
CA ARG A 73 -11.74 -5.92 14.16
C ARG A 73 -12.05 -4.42 14.17
N CYS A 74 -12.99 -4.03 15.03
CA CYS A 74 -13.36 -2.63 15.28
C CYS A 74 -12.49 -1.99 16.38
N VAL A 75 -11.18 -2.18 16.29
CA VAL A 75 -10.16 -1.62 17.19
C VAL A 75 -9.46 -0.48 16.46
N PRO A 76 -9.00 0.61 17.13
CA PRO A 76 -8.28 1.69 16.47
C PRO A 76 -7.12 1.18 15.60
N LEU A 77 -6.98 1.73 14.40
CA LEU A 77 -5.97 1.27 13.45
C LEU A 77 -4.54 1.39 14.00
N ALA A 78 -4.24 2.44 14.78
CA ALA A 78 -2.96 2.61 15.45
C ALA A 78 -2.57 1.38 16.29
N GLU A 79 -3.49 0.90 17.12
CA GLU A 79 -3.29 -0.25 17.99
C GLU A 79 -3.14 -1.54 17.17
N LYS A 80 -3.97 -1.73 16.14
CA LYS A 80 -3.87 -2.89 15.23
C LYS A 80 -2.51 -2.96 14.54
N VAL A 81 -2.03 -1.81 14.06
CA VAL A 81 -0.75 -1.69 13.38
C VAL A 81 0.41 -1.98 14.34
N GLN A 82 0.36 -1.45 15.55
CA GLN A 82 1.37 -1.73 16.58
C GLN A 82 1.41 -3.22 16.97
N GLN A 83 0.25 -3.84 17.18
CA GLN A 83 0.15 -5.29 17.45
C GLN A 83 0.72 -6.09 16.27
N LYS A 84 0.39 -5.71 15.03
CA LYS A 84 0.87 -6.38 13.83
C LYS A 84 2.40 -6.24 13.69
N ALA A 85 2.94 -5.06 13.92
CA ALA A 85 4.37 -4.80 13.91
C ALA A 85 5.12 -5.71 14.90
N ALA A 86 4.62 -5.82 16.13
CA ALA A 86 5.19 -6.71 17.14
C ALA A 86 5.18 -8.18 16.68
N THR A 87 4.09 -8.67 16.05
CA THR A 87 4.05 -10.04 15.51
C THR A 87 5.02 -10.28 14.35
N LEU A 88 5.43 -9.22 13.66
CA LEU A 88 6.38 -9.26 12.55
C LEU A 88 7.83 -8.99 12.99
N GLY A 89 8.08 -8.83 14.30
CA GLY A 89 9.41 -8.58 14.85
C GLY A 89 9.89 -7.13 14.77
N LEU A 90 8.98 -6.17 14.54
CA LEU A 90 9.28 -4.73 14.54
C LEU A 90 8.89 -4.10 15.89
N ASP A 91 9.75 -3.24 16.44
CA ASP A 91 9.47 -2.50 17.67
C ASP A 91 8.87 -1.13 17.35
N TRP A 92 7.54 -1.06 17.29
CA TRP A 92 6.78 0.18 17.11
C TRP A 92 6.11 0.62 18.43
N SER A 93 6.74 0.31 19.57
CA SER A 93 6.20 0.65 20.89
C SER A 93 6.25 2.16 21.19
N ARG A 94 7.14 2.90 20.52
CA ARG A 94 7.36 4.35 20.70
C ARG A 94 7.57 5.01 19.35
N GLY A 95 7.22 6.29 19.24
CA GLY A 95 7.35 7.04 18.00
C GLY A 95 5.98 7.28 17.35
N ARG A 96 5.99 7.63 16.07
CA ARG A 96 4.78 7.95 15.30
C ARG A 96 4.59 6.97 14.16
N THR A 97 3.36 6.55 13.96
CA THR A 97 3.02 5.66 12.85
C THR A 97 2.13 6.39 11.85
N PHE A 98 2.55 6.38 10.59
CA PHE A 98 1.83 6.99 9.49
C PHE A 98 1.28 5.93 8.56
N MET A 99 0.10 6.19 8.01
CA MET A 99 -0.51 5.39 6.97
C MET A 99 -0.47 6.16 5.65
N LEU A 100 -0.08 5.46 4.58
CA LEU A 100 -0.35 5.83 3.21
C LEU A 100 -1.29 4.81 2.58
N GLY A 101 -2.53 5.19 2.32
CA GLY A 101 -3.52 4.28 1.75
C GLY A 101 -4.72 4.99 1.15
N GLN A 102 -5.55 4.24 0.43
CA GLN A 102 -6.83 4.75 -0.06
C GLN A 102 -7.92 4.55 0.98
N TRP A 103 -8.82 5.52 1.12
CA TRP A 103 -9.98 5.44 2.02
C TRP A 103 -11.25 5.17 1.21
N ARG A 104 -12.32 4.69 1.85
CA ARG A 104 -13.59 4.45 1.14
C ARG A 104 -14.04 5.73 0.49
N THR A 105 -14.39 5.65 -0.78
CA THR A 105 -14.99 6.78 -1.50
C THR A 105 -16.28 6.31 -2.17
N PHE A 106 -17.38 7.01 -1.87
CA PHE A 106 -18.74 6.63 -2.26
C PHE A 106 -19.08 5.16 -1.93
N GLY A 107 -18.62 4.70 -0.77
CA GLY A 107 -18.83 3.33 -0.28
C GLY A 107 -17.89 2.26 -0.84
N SER A 108 -17.16 2.55 -1.93
CA SER A 108 -16.19 1.63 -2.53
C SER A 108 -14.80 1.81 -1.92
N LEU A 109 -14.09 0.71 -1.73
CA LEU A 109 -12.66 0.69 -1.38
C LEU A 109 -11.96 -0.26 -2.34
N PHE A 110 -10.96 0.26 -3.04
CA PHE A 110 -10.01 -0.54 -3.78
C PHE A 110 -8.64 -0.13 -3.24
N ASN A 111 -7.93 -1.04 -2.59
CA ASN A 111 -6.71 -0.69 -1.86
C ASN A 111 -5.67 -1.80 -2.06
N PRO A 112 -5.06 -1.87 -3.26
CA PRO A 112 -4.13 -2.94 -3.58
C PRO A 112 -2.85 -2.89 -2.74
N LEU A 113 -2.50 -1.70 -2.21
CA LEU A 113 -1.32 -1.45 -1.41
C LEU A 113 -1.62 -0.39 -0.34
N VAL A 114 -1.40 -0.74 0.93
CA VAL A 114 -1.34 0.20 2.06
C VAL A 114 0.04 0.11 2.67
N LEU A 115 0.63 1.27 2.95
CA LEU A 115 1.90 1.34 3.64
C LEU A 115 1.70 1.92 5.03
N TYR A 116 2.30 1.29 6.02
CA TYR A 116 2.44 1.82 7.37
C TYR A 116 3.90 2.14 7.59
N LEU A 117 4.24 3.39 7.87
CA LEU A 117 5.61 3.82 8.10
C LEU A 117 5.78 4.23 9.55
N HIS A 118 6.84 3.75 10.17
CA HIS A 118 7.18 4.07 11.55
C HIS A 118 8.31 5.08 11.60
N PHE A 119 8.12 6.14 12.37
CA PHE A 119 9.08 7.20 12.61
C PHE A 119 9.47 7.16 14.08
N PRO A 120 10.74 6.85 14.39
CA PRO A 120 11.23 6.93 15.76
C PRO A 120 11.02 8.31 16.37
N GLU A 121 10.95 8.34 17.70
CA GLU A 121 10.82 9.59 18.44
C GLU A 121 11.99 10.55 18.14
N GLY A 122 11.67 11.80 17.81
CA GLY A 122 12.67 12.81 17.43
C GLY A 122 13.33 12.59 16.06
N GLN A 123 12.85 11.66 15.23
CA GLN A 123 13.36 11.46 13.88
C GLN A 123 12.40 12.00 12.81
N SER A 124 12.99 12.55 11.75
CA SER A 124 12.27 13.04 10.56
C SER A 124 12.18 12.00 9.43
N GLN A 125 12.86 10.86 9.59
CA GLN A 125 12.87 9.76 8.64
C GLN A 125 12.27 8.50 9.27
N PRO A 126 11.59 7.66 8.49
CA PRO A 126 11.11 6.38 8.99
C PRO A 126 12.25 5.36 9.10
N ASP A 127 12.19 4.50 10.12
CA ASP A 127 13.16 3.40 10.31
C ASP A 127 12.65 2.06 9.78
N SER A 128 11.34 1.94 9.58
CA SER A 128 10.69 0.71 9.16
C SER A 128 9.31 0.96 8.56
N MET A 129 8.81 -0.03 7.84
CA MET A 129 7.54 -0.01 7.16
C MET A 129 6.88 -1.39 7.16
N ILE A 130 5.55 -1.43 7.15
CA ILE A 130 4.76 -2.61 6.83
C ILE A 130 3.98 -2.31 5.56
N ALA A 131 4.18 -3.09 4.51
CA ALA A 131 3.35 -3.04 3.32
C ALA A 131 2.24 -4.10 3.41
N GLU A 132 1.00 -3.66 3.55
CA GLU A 132 -0.19 -4.50 3.37
C GLU A 132 -0.54 -4.54 1.88
N VAL A 133 -0.39 -5.71 1.27
CA VAL A 133 -0.74 -5.98 -0.12
C VAL A 133 -1.97 -6.87 -0.17
N GLN A 134 -2.99 -6.43 -0.90
CA GLN A 134 -4.22 -7.19 -1.07
C GLN A 134 -4.32 -7.79 -2.47
N ASN A 135 -4.48 -9.11 -2.53
CA ASN A 135 -4.71 -9.81 -3.79
C ASN A 135 -6.14 -9.62 -4.28
N THR A 136 -6.27 -9.14 -5.51
CA THR A 136 -7.54 -9.15 -6.25
C THR A 136 -7.53 -10.34 -7.22
N PRO A 137 -8.55 -11.22 -7.26
CA PRO A 137 -9.85 -11.19 -6.60
C PRO A 137 -9.96 -11.91 -5.24
N TRP A 138 -8.94 -12.67 -4.80
CA TRP A 138 -9.04 -13.60 -3.66
C TRP A 138 -9.11 -12.95 -2.28
N ARG A 139 -8.94 -11.62 -2.17
CA ARG A 139 -9.00 -10.81 -0.93
C ARG A 139 -8.00 -11.20 0.17
N GLU A 140 -7.06 -12.10 -0.11
CA GLU A 140 -5.95 -12.43 0.77
C GLU A 140 -5.07 -11.19 1.00
N ARG A 141 -4.65 -11.00 2.25
CA ARG A 141 -3.80 -9.88 2.70
C ARG A 141 -2.44 -10.41 3.10
N HIS A 142 -1.40 -9.80 2.56
CA HIS A 142 -0.03 -10.12 2.89
C HIS A 142 0.70 -8.90 3.42
N PHE A 143 1.51 -9.13 4.44
CA PHE A 143 2.22 -8.08 5.16
C PHE A 143 3.70 -8.29 4.96
N TYR A 144 4.37 -7.28 4.40
CA TYR A 144 5.82 -7.27 4.25
C TYR A 144 6.40 -6.30 5.29
N PRO A 145 7.03 -6.80 6.36
CA PRO A 145 7.84 -5.96 7.24
C PRO A 145 9.14 -5.59 6.52
N LEU A 146 9.49 -4.32 6.57
CA LEU A 146 10.67 -3.76 5.92
C LEU A 146 11.37 -2.87 6.95
N THR A 147 12.65 -3.13 7.20
CA THR A 147 13.49 -2.27 8.04
C THR A 147 14.42 -1.49 7.13
N PHE A 148 14.42 -0.17 7.28
CA PHE A 148 15.28 0.71 6.48
C PHE A 148 16.70 0.69 7.03
N SER A 149 17.67 0.55 6.13
CA SER A 149 19.06 0.87 6.42
C SER A 149 19.38 2.21 5.77
N CYS A 150 20.09 3.08 6.47
CA CYS A 150 20.48 4.38 5.92
C CYS A 150 21.49 4.15 4.78
N GLY A 151 21.07 4.39 3.53
CA GLY A 151 21.94 4.32 2.36
C GLY A 151 22.62 5.66 2.07
N ASP A 152 23.55 5.67 1.12
CA ASP A 152 24.17 6.92 0.64
C ASP A 152 23.11 7.82 -0.05
N ASN A 153 23.08 9.12 0.31
CA ASN A 153 22.21 10.21 -0.20
C ASN A 153 20.78 10.34 0.39
N ASP A 154 20.55 10.10 1.68
CA ASP A 154 19.21 10.21 2.31
C ASP A 154 18.14 9.30 1.66
N ALA A 155 18.56 8.28 0.91
CA ALA A 155 17.70 7.28 0.30
C ALA A 155 17.57 6.06 1.25
N LEU A 156 16.32 5.73 1.62
CA LEU A 156 16.01 4.61 2.50
C LEU A 156 15.82 3.31 1.70
N VAL A 157 16.93 2.73 1.27
CA VAL A 157 16.93 1.53 0.43
C VAL A 157 16.64 0.27 1.28
N VAL A 158 15.76 -0.63 0.81
CA VAL A 158 15.52 -1.95 1.44
C VAL A 158 15.60 -3.07 0.42
N ASP A 159 16.61 -3.92 0.55
CA ASP A 159 16.60 -5.24 -0.07
C ASP A 159 15.84 -6.22 0.83
N HIS A 160 14.60 -6.59 0.46
CA HIS A 160 13.84 -7.63 1.17
C HIS A 160 13.37 -8.73 0.23
N PRO A 161 13.74 -10.01 0.45
CA PRO A 161 13.31 -11.11 -0.39
C PRO A 161 11.78 -11.31 -0.36
N LYS A 162 11.16 -11.54 -1.53
CA LYS A 162 9.72 -11.79 -1.65
C LYS A 162 9.33 -13.12 -1.02
N ALA A 163 8.27 -13.12 -0.22
CA ALA A 163 7.64 -14.33 0.31
C ALA A 163 6.21 -14.57 -0.21
N PHE A 164 5.62 -13.70 -1.07
CA PHE A 164 4.21 -13.86 -1.45
C PHE A 164 3.80 -13.42 -2.87
N HIS A 165 2.77 -14.10 -3.40
CA HIS A 165 2.19 -13.95 -4.74
C HIS A 165 1.22 -12.76 -4.78
N VAL A 166 1.56 -11.64 -5.42
CA VAL A 166 0.72 -10.40 -5.39
C VAL A 166 -0.07 -10.12 -6.68
N SER A 167 -0.08 -11.05 -7.64
CA SER A 167 -0.86 -10.90 -8.88
C SER A 167 -1.20 -12.24 -9.55
N PRO A 168 -2.44 -12.44 -10.04
CA PRO A 168 -2.86 -13.61 -10.83
C PRO A 168 -2.08 -13.82 -12.14
N PHE A 169 -1.28 -12.83 -12.56
CA PHE A 169 -0.56 -12.84 -13.83
C PHE A 169 0.97 -12.77 -13.66
N LEU A 170 1.48 -12.92 -12.43
CA LEU A 170 2.92 -12.97 -12.10
C LEU A 170 3.24 -14.29 -11.40
N PRO A 171 4.22 -15.09 -11.86
CA PRO A 171 4.60 -16.36 -11.23
C PRO A 171 5.05 -16.24 -9.76
N MET A 172 4.93 -17.34 -8.99
CA MET A 172 5.35 -17.46 -7.58
C MET A 172 6.85 -17.29 -7.33
N LEU A 173 7.70 -17.60 -8.29
CA LEU A 173 9.16 -17.70 -8.11
C LEU A 173 9.88 -16.43 -8.55
N LEU A 174 9.82 -15.36 -7.75
CA LEU A 174 10.43 -14.09 -8.16
C LEU A 174 10.95 -13.29 -6.95
N GLN A 175 12.06 -12.55 -7.09
CA GLN A 175 12.68 -11.78 -6.01
C GLN A 175 12.27 -10.30 -6.14
N TYR A 176 11.54 -9.75 -5.16
CA TYR A 176 11.21 -8.32 -5.14
C TYR A 176 12.35 -7.51 -4.55
N HIS A 177 12.86 -6.56 -5.31
CA HIS A 177 13.72 -5.48 -4.83
C HIS A 177 12.85 -4.24 -4.63
N TRP A 178 12.71 -3.80 -3.38
CA TRP A 178 11.94 -2.61 -3.03
C TRP A 178 12.87 -1.41 -2.95
N ASP A 179 12.73 -0.50 -3.90
CA ASP A 179 13.47 0.75 -3.88
C ASP A 179 12.58 1.86 -3.32
N LEU A 180 12.63 2.08 -2.00
CA LEU A 180 11.84 3.12 -1.35
C LEU A 180 12.65 4.41 -1.20
N HIS A 181 12.17 5.49 -1.79
CA HIS A 181 12.70 6.83 -1.59
C HIS A 181 11.63 7.67 -0.88
N VAL A 182 11.76 7.81 0.44
CA VAL A 182 10.91 8.70 1.25
C VAL A 182 11.64 10.02 1.44
N ALA A 183 11.38 10.99 0.56
CA ALA A 183 11.96 12.33 0.62
C ALA A 183 10.83 13.37 0.66
N LEU A 184 10.14 13.46 1.80
CA LEU A 184 8.96 14.33 1.96
C LEU A 184 9.27 15.77 1.48
N PRO A 185 8.38 16.41 0.70
CA PRO A 185 7.01 16.02 0.34
C PRO A 185 6.89 15.04 -0.84
N ASP A 186 8.01 14.62 -1.45
CA ASP A 186 8.03 13.64 -2.52
C ASP A 186 8.12 12.22 -1.93
N LEU A 187 7.21 11.34 -2.36
CA LEU A 187 7.27 9.92 -2.02
C LEU A 187 7.40 9.11 -3.30
N ARG A 188 8.45 8.29 -3.38
CA ARG A 188 8.68 7.39 -4.50
C ARG A 188 8.87 5.98 -3.98
N ILE A 189 8.07 5.07 -4.51
CA ILE A 189 8.18 3.65 -4.22
C ILE A 189 8.45 2.97 -5.55
N GLY A 190 9.62 2.37 -5.70
CA GLY A 190 9.99 1.49 -6.79
C GLY A 190 9.86 0.04 -6.33
N LEU A 191 9.31 -0.79 -7.21
CA LEU A 191 9.33 -2.23 -7.08
C LEU A 191 9.97 -2.77 -8.34
N GLU A 192 11.12 -3.43 -8.20
CA GLU A 192 11.77 -4.14 -9.29
C GLU A 192 11.69 -5.64 -9.01
N ASP A 193 11.33 -6.39 -10.03
CA ASP A 193 11.27 -7.84 -10.01
C ASP A 193 12.32 -8.39 -10.96
N ARG A 194 13.19 -9.28 -10.47
CA ARG A 194 14.29 -9.89 -11.22
C ARG A 194 14.13 -11.41 -11.28
N GLU A 195 14.30 -11.98 -12.46
CA GLU A 195 14.45 -13.41 -12.70
C GLU A 195 15.87 -13.65 -13.22
N ASN A 196 16.67 -14.47 -12.53
CA ASN A 196 18.08 -14.72 -12.89
C ASN A 196 18.91 -13.44 -13.14
N GLN A 197 18.75 -12.41 -12.30
CA GLN A 197 19.38 -11.07 -12.43
C GLN A 197 18.88 -10.22 -13.62
N VAL A 198 17.88 -10.67 -14.38
CA VAL A 198 17.26 -9.90 -15.45
C VAL A 198 15.95 -9.28 -14.95
N PRO A 199 15.73 -7.97 -15.11
CA PRO A 199 14.48 -7.33 -14.69
C PRO A 199 13.31 -7.79 -15.56
N VAL A 200 12.34 -8.47 -14.96
CA VAL A 200 11.14 -9.01 -15.64
C VAL A 200 9.96 -8.05 -15.50
N PHE A 201 9.90 -7.32 -14.39
CA PHE A 201 8.83 -6.39 -14.09
C PHE A 201 9.32 -5.21 -13.25
N LYS A 202 8.82 -4.03 -13.55
CA LYS A 202 9.04 -2.82 -12.76
C LYS A 202 7.70 -2.17 -12.49
N ALA A 203 7.46 -1.81 -11.25
CA ALA A 203 6.34 -0.97 -10.86
C ALA A 203 6.87 0.20 -10.06
N GLY A 204 6.12 1.29 -10.06
CA GLY A 204 6.45 2.38 -9.17
C GLY A 204 5.28 3.30 -8.92
N VAL A 205 5.34 3.93 -7.76
CA VAL A 205 4.41 4.95 -7.32
C VAL A 205 5.23 6.21 -7.08
N LYS A 206 4.86 7.29 -7.75
CA LYS A 206 5.40 8.63 -7.48
C LYS A 206 4.26 9.50 -6.99
N LEU A 207 4.38 10.01 -5.77
CA LEU A 207 3.38 10.82 -5.08
C LEU A 207 4.01 12.10 -4.57
N GLN A 208 3.20 13.15 -4.52
CA GLN A 208 3.48 14.42 -3.88
C GLN A 208 2.46 14.63 -2.77
N LEU A 209 2.94 14.99 -1.58
CA LEU A 209 2.11 15.31 -0.44
C LEU A 209 1.68 16.78 -0.48
N PHE A 210 0.37 16.99 -0.46
CA PHE A 210 -0.25 18.30 -0.35
C PHE A 210 -0.90 18.46 1.02
N ALA A 211 -0.82 19.65 1.61
CA ALA A 211 -1.49 19.93 2.87
C ALA A 211 -2.99 19.57 2.80
N SER A 212 -3.50 19.02 3.90
CA SER A 212 -4.90 18.58 4.03
C SER A 212 -5.84 19.76 4.30
N GLU A 213 -5.84 20.72 3.39
CA GLU A 213 -6.78 21.84 3.37
C GLU A 213 -8.16 21.39 2.85
N PRO A 214 -9.28 21.96 3.35
CA PRO A 214 -10.61 21.57 2.91
C PRO A 214 -10.80 21.63 1.39
N ALA A 215 -10.23 22.64 0.73
CA ALA A 215 -10.28 22.76 -0.73
C ALA A 215 -9.58 21.60 -1.45
N MET A 216 -8.44 21.13 -0.94
CA MET A 216 -7.69 19.99 -1.48
C MET A 216 -8.39 18.66 -1.20
N MET A 217 -8.96 18.52 0.00
CA MET A 217 -9.76 17.35 0.37
C MET A 217 -10.99 17.21 -0.53
N GLY A 218 -11.73 18.30 -0.79
CA GLY A 218 -12.89 18.30 -1.69
C GLY A 218 -12.53 17.99 -3.15
N LYS A 219 -11.43 18.55 -3.67
CA LYS A 219 -10.90 18.23 -5.01
C LYS A 219 -10.57 16.73 -5.15
N GLY A 220 -10.04 16.11 -4.09
CA GLY A 220 -9.76 14.68 -4.05
C GLY A 220 -10.99 13.83 -4.31
N ILE A 221 -12.14 14.19 -3.73
CA ILE A 221 -13.40 13.46 -3.87
C ILE A 221 -13.89 13.42 -5.33
N PHE A 222 -13.91 14.58 -6.00
CA PHE A 222 -14.39 14.66 -7.39
C PHE A 222 -13.46 13.95 -8.37
N ARG A 223 -12.14 14.13 -8.20
CA ARG A 223 -11.17 13.43 -9.03
C ARG A 223 -11.21 11.92 -8.80
N PHE A 224 -11.37 11.47 -7.56
CA PHE A 224 -11.32 10.06 -7.22
C PHE A 224 -12.64 9.31 -7.44
N GLY A 225 -13.80 9.91 -7.20
CA GLY A 225 -15.10 9.26 -7.48
C GLY A 225 -15.26 8.86 -8.94
N ALA A 226 -14.92 9.77 -9.86
CA ALA A 226 -14.96 9.50 -11.29
C ALA A 226 -13.81 8.59 -11.76
N GLN A 227 -12.60 8.73 -11.19
CA GLN A 227 -11.43 7.95 -11.62
C GLN A 227 -11.36 6.55 -11.00
N GLY A 228 -11.77 6.34 -9.75
CA GLY A 228 -11.70 5.05 -9.06
C GLY A 228 -12.58 3.99 -9.71
N LEU A 229 -13.83 4.35 -10.05
CA LEU A 229 -14.73 3.49 -10.85
C LEU A 229 -14.17 3.23 -12.25
N ALA A 230 -13.57 4.24 -12.89
CA ALA A 230 -12.95 4.08 -14.21
C ALA A 230 -11.68 3.20 -14.15
N THR A 231 -10.87 3.31 -13.11
CA THR A 231 -9.67 2.50 -12.88
C THR A 231 -10.05 1.06 -12.61
N LEU A 232 -11.05 0.80 -11.76
CA LEU A 232 -11.55 -0.55 -11.52
C LEU A 232 -12.08 -1.18 -12.82
N LYS A 233 -12.96 -0.47 -13.55
CA LYS A 233 -13.45 -0.90 -14.87
C LYS A 233 -12.30 -1.16 -15.85
N ARG A 234 -11.25 -0.34 -15.83
CA ARG A 234 -10.07 -0.50 -16.69
C ARG A 234 -9.16 -1.65 -16.24
N ILE A 235 -9.02 -1.92 -14.95
CA ILE A 235 -8.30 -3.09 -14.44
C ILE A 235 -9.02 -4.37 -14.90
N TYR A 236 -10.34 -4.44 -14.74
CA TYR A 236 -11.14 -5.55 -15.27
C TYR A 236 -11.05 -5.63 -16.81
N TRP A 237 -11.05 -4.51 -17.51
CA TRP A 237 -10.87 -4.46 -18.98
C TRP A 237 -9.48 -4.92 -19.42
N GLN A 238 -8.42 -4.57 -18.69
CA GLN A 238 -7.05 -5.00 -18.98
C GLN A 238 -6.86 -6.48 -18.65
N ALA A 239 -7.44 -6.97 -17.56
CA ALA A 239 -7.49 -8.41 -17.25
C ALA A 239 -8.21 -9.19 -18.37
N PHE A 240 -9.35 -8.67 -18.87
CA PHE A 240 -10.06 -9.23 -20.03
C PHE A 240 -9.22 -9.18 -21.32
N LYS A 241 -8.48 -8.10 -21.56
CA LYS A 241 -7.60 -7.96 -22.74
C LYS A 241 -6.40 -8.90 -22.67
N LEU A 242 -5.84 -9.14 -21.49
CA LEU A 242 -4.78 -10.13 -21.24
C LEU A 242 -5.31 -11.55 -21.43
N TRP A 243 -6.50 -11.86 -20.91
CA TRP A 243 -7.19 -13.12 -21.14
C TRP A 243 -7.43 -13.38 -22.64
N ARG A 244 -7.93 -12.38 -23.38
CA ARG A 244 -8.12 -12.46 -24.84
C ARG A 244 -6.80 -12.57 -25.62
N LYS A 245 -5.67 -12.19 -25.03
CA LYS A 245 -4.32 -12.32 -25.61
C LYS A 245 -3.63 -13.65 -25.25
N GLY A 246 -4.32 -14.56 -24.55
CA GLY A 246 -3.79 -15.88 -24.21
C GLY A 246 -2.92 -15.92 -22.96
N ALA A 247 -3.02 -14.92 -22.07
CA ALA A 247 -2.36 -14.99 -20.77
C ALA A 247 -2.94 -16.16 -19.95
N VAL A 248 -2.08 -17.13 -19.63
CA VAL A 248 -2.44 -18.30 -18.82
C VAL A 248 -2.77 -17.83 -17.41
N PHE A 249 -3.99 -18.13 -16.96
CA PHE A 249 -4.40 -17.94 -15.59
C PHE A 249 -3.71 -18.99 -14.73
N HIS A 250 -2.73 -18.57 -13.93
CA HIS A 250 -2.15 -19.46 -12.93
C HIS A 250 -3.08 -19.49 -11.73
N GLY A 251 -3.93 -20.53 -11.67
CA GLY A 251 -4.74 -20.81 -10.49
C GLY A 251 -3.83 -21.05 -9.28
N HIS A 252 -4.29 -20.61 -8.11
CA HIS A 252 -3.64 -20.90 -6.83
C HIS A 252 -3.34 -22.40 -6.76
N PRO A 253 -2.13 -22.83 -6.36
CA PRO A 253 -1.90 -24.24 -6.05
C PRO A 253 -2.91 -24.61 -4.96
N ALA A 254 -3.89 -25.45 -5.30
CA ALA A 254 -4.83 -25.95 -4.32
C ALA A 254 -4.02 -26.51 -3.15
N GLY A 255 -4.21 -25.93 -1.97
CA GLY A 255 -3.69 -26.51 -0.75
C GLY A 255 -4.08 -27.98 -0.75
N LYS A 256 -3.09 -28.86 -0.58
CA LYS A 256 -3.33 -30.26 -0.25
C LYS A 256 -4.37 -30.27 0.86
N ARG A 257 -5.54 -30.81 0.57
CA ARG A 257 -6.46 -31.25 1.62
C ARG A 257 -5.70 -32.36 2.34
N ASP A 258 -5.42 -32.14 3.61
CA ASP A 258 -5.02 -33.23 4.49
C ASP A 258 -6.14 -34.28 4.44
N GLU A 259 -5.84 -35.42 3.83
CA GLU A 259 -6.61 -36.66 4.01
C GLU A 259 -6.50 -37.06 5.48
N CYS A 260 -7.42 -36.55 6.29
CA CYS A 260 -7.78 -37.18 7.54
C CYS A 260 -9.13 -37.85 7.32
N ASP A 261 -9.10 -39.01 6.66
CA ASP A 261 -10.24 -39.91 6.62
C ASP A 261 -9.98 -41.13 7.51
N GLN A 262 -11.04 -41.46 8.22
CA GLN A 262 -11.10 -42.25 9.43
C GLN A 262 -11.08 -43.74 9.09
N GLY A 263 -9.94 -44.39 9.28
CA GLY A 263 -9.83 -45.84 9.28
C GLY A 263 -9.97 -46.40 10.69
N ASN A 264 -11.16 -46.36 11.30
CA ASN A 264 -11.46 -47.24 12.43
C ASN A 264 -12.96 -47.55 12.52
N ARG A 265 -13.35 -48.64 11.88
CA ARG A 265 -14.50 -49.52 12.19
C ARG A 265 -14.35 -50.75 11.31
N GLU A 266 -13.84 -51.82 11.89
CA GLU A 266 -14.42 -53.18 11.93
C GLU A 266 -13.81 -53.92 13.13
#